data_AF-A0A1Y4SMF5-F1
#
_entry.id   AF-A0A1Y4SMF5-F1
#
_cell.length_a   1.000
_cell.length_b   1.000
_cell.length_c   1.000
_cell.angle_alpha   90.00
_cell.angle_beta   90.00
_cell.angle_gamma   90.00
#
_symmetry.space_group_name_H-M   'P 1'
#
loop_
_entity.id
_entity.type
_entity.pdbx_description
1 polymer ?
#
loop_
_entity_poly.entity_id
_entity_poly.type
_entity_poly.pdbx_seq_one_letter_code
_entity_poly.pdbx_strand_id
1 'polypeptide(L)'
;MSFETRDCIVNNQFCILHCWEQWSDVVAPSPMIGGHPGGQMSMIYGIVEFPDGSVKRISPTNIKFCDEKHADLYMANDHFQRKVESEVSEK
;
A
#
# COMPACT_ATOMS: atom_id res chain seq x y z
N MET A 1 -15.47 18.38 0.87
CA MET A 1 -14.46 17.50 1.48
C MET A 1 -13.51 17.09 0.38
N SER A 2 -12.28 17.61 0.37
CA SER A 2 -11.22 17.10 -0.50
C SER A 2 -10.62 15.88 0.19
N PHE A 3 -10.64 14.72 -0.45
CA PHE A 3 -9.86 13.58 0.03
C PHE A 3 -8.38 13.88 -0.24
N GLU A 4 -7.52 13.67 0.76
CA GLU A 4 -6.08 13.86 0.62
C GLU A 4 -5.53 12.77 -0.28
N THR A 5 -5.06 13.15 -1.48
CA THR A 5 -4.35 12.25 -2.39
C THR A 5 -2.88 12.16 -1.99
N ARG A 6 -2.21 11.09 -2.40
CA ARG A 6 -0.79 10.84 -2.08
C ARG A 6 0.00 10.59 -3.35
N ASP A 7 1.19 11.15 -3.47
CA ASP A 7 2.05 10.88 -4.62
C ASP A 7 2.80 9.57 -4.41
N CYS A 8 2.84 8.75 -5.44
CA CYS A 8 3.42 7.43 -5.35
C CYS A 8 4.11 6.99 -6.64
N ILE A 9 4.87 5.91 -6.52
CA ILE A 9 5.53 5.23 -7.61
C ILE A 9 4.99 3.80 -7.68
N VAL A 10 4.48 3.41 -8.84
CA VAL A 10 4.05 2.05 -9.14
C VAL A 10 4.76 1.60 -10.41
N ASN A 11 5.45 0.45 -10.37
CA ASN A 11 6.22 -0.09 -11.50
C ASN A 11 7.14 0.96 -12.17
N ASN A 12 7.84 1.75 -11.35
CA ASN A 12 8.73 2.84 -11.79
C ASN A 12 8.06 4.00 -12.53
N GLN A 13 6.73 4.13 -12.43
CA GLN A 13 5.99 5.29 -12.95
C GLN A 13 5.48 6.14 -11.79
N PHE A 14 5.54 7.47 -11.94
CA PHE A 14 4.90 8.40 -11.02
C PHE A 14 3.38 8.33 -11.17
N CYS A 15 2.67 8.28 -10.06
CA CYS A 15 1.22 8.07 -10.00
C CYS A 15 0.61 8.79 -8.79
N ILE A 16 -0.71 8.95 -8.79
CA ILE A 16 -1.47 9.52 -7.67
C ILE A 16 -2.32 8.42 -7.04
N LEU A 17 -2.16 8.20 -5.74
CA LEU A 17 -3.08 7.39 -4.94
C LEU A 17 -4.26 8.26 -4.51
N HIS A 18 -5.46 7.88 -4.94
CA HIS A 18 -6.71 8.57 -4.60
C HIS A 18 -7.30 8.08 -3.29
N CYS A 19 -7.40 6.76 -3.12
CA CYS A 19 -7.97 6.16 -1.92
C CYS A 19 -7.59 4.69 -1.76
N TRP A 20 -7.85 4.17 -0.57
CA TRP A 20 -7.83 2.74 -0.29
C TRP A 20 -9.24 2.17 -0.44
N GLU A 21 -9.38 1.13 -1.25
CA GLU A 21 -10.61 0.37 -1.41
C GLU A 21 -10.57 -0.89 -0.54
N GLN A 22 -11.64 -1.12 0.21
CA GLN A 22 -11.90 -2.40 0.86
C GLN A 22 -12.76 -3.25 -0.09
N TRP A 23 -12.14 -4.24 -0.71
CA TRP A 23 -12.82 -5.14 -1.65
C TRP A 23 -13.12 -6.47 -0.98
N SER A 24 -14.28 -7.03 -1.24
CA SER A 24 -14.62 -8.39 -0.84
C SER A 24 -15.45 -9.10 -1.88
N ASP A 25 -15.25 -10.42 -1.99
CA ASP A 25 -15.98 -11.28 -2.90
C ASP A 25 -16.31 -12.63 -2.25
N VAL A 26 -17.44 -13.18 -2.65
CA VAL A 26 -17.95 -14.44 -2.11
C VAL A 26 -17.36 -15.58 -2.93
N VAL A 27 -16.63 -16.46 -2.26
CA VAL A 27 -16.09 -17.68 -2.85
C VAL A 27 -17.08 -18.81 -2.61
N ALA A 28 -17.72 -19.28 -3.67
CA ALA A 28 -18.65 -20.40 -3.58
C ALA A 28 -17.95 -21.67 -3.09
N PRO A 29 -18.64 -22.56 -2.36
CA PRO A 29 -18.08 -23.86 -1.98
C PRO A 29 -17.74 -24.70 -3.19
N SER A 30 -16.79 -25.61 -3.04
CA SER A 30 -16.54 -26.65 -4.03
C SER A 30 -17.78 -27.54 -4.19
N PRO A 31 -18.20 -27.87 -5.43
CA PRO A 31 -19.34 -28.77 -5.65
C PRO A 31 -19.01 -30.25 -5.42
N MET A 32 -17.75 -30.60 -5.18
CA MET A 32 -17.31 -31.99 -4.99
C MET A 32 -17.46 -32.44 -3.52
N ILE A 33 -17.80 -33.72 -3.31
CA ILE A 33 -17.83 -34.33 -1.98
C ILE A 33 -16.42 -34.27 -1.36
N GLY A 34 -16.32 -33.67 -0.17
CA GLY A 34 -15.03 -33.42 0.52
C GLY A 34 -14.25 -32.20 0.02
N GLY A 35 -14.82 -31.38 -0.86
CA GLY A 35 -14.20 -30.16 -1.37
C GLY A 35 -14.16 -29.01 -0.37
N HIS A 36 -13.47 -27.91 -0.74
CA HIS A 36 -13.30 -26.76 0.15
C HIS A 36 -14.65 -26.10 0.50
N PRO A 37 -14.82 -25.60 1.74
CA PRO A 37 -15.99 -24.81 2.09
C PRO A 37 -15.98 -23.50 1.31
N GLY A 38 -17.18 -22.93 1.13
CA GLY A 38 -17.31 -21.56 0.64
C GLY A 38 -16.82 -20.58 1.70
N GLY A 39 -16.59 -19.33 1.30
CA GLY A 39 -16.12 -18.29 2.19
C GLY A 39 -16.22 -16.91 1.58
N GLN A 40 -15.58 -15.94 2.23
CA GLN A 40 -15.40 -14.60 1.70
C GLN A 40 -13.91 -14.31 1.60
N MET A 41 -13.48 -13.82 0.45
CA MET A 41 -12.16 -13.29 0.25
C MET A 41 -12.23 -11.77 0.38
N SER A 42 -11.42 -11.20 1.26
CA SER A 42 -11.35 -9.75 1.48
C SER A 42 -9.93 -9.27 1.25
N MET A 43 -9.79 -8.16 0.52
CA MET A 43 -8.50 -7.57 0.16
C MET A 43 -8.57 -6.05 0.22
N ILE A 44 -7.41 -5.43 0.42
CA ILE A 44 -7.23 -3.98 0.34
C ILE A 44 -6.49 -3.65 -0.94
N TYR A 45 -6.98 -2.66 -1.69
CA TYR A 45 -6.32 -2.14 -2.88
C TYR A 45 -6.14 -0.62 -2.79
N GLY A 46 -5.06 -0.11 -3.36
CA GLY A 46 -4.94 1.31 -3.67
C GLY A 46 -5.58 1.60 -5.02
N ILE A 47 -6.44 2.63 -5.09
CA ILE A 47 -6.97 3.16 -6.34
C ILE A 47 -6.00 4.23 -6.84
N VAL A 48 -5.24 3.89 -7.89
CA VAL A 48 -4.11 4.67 -8.37
C VAL A 48 -4.35 5.17 -9.78
N GLU A 49 -4.17 6.47 -9.99
CA GLU A 49 -4.19 7.13 -11.30
C GLU A 49 -2.77 7.22 -11.89
N PHE A 50 -2.66 6.80 -13.14
CA PHE A 50 -1.43 6.82 -13.92
C PHE A 50 -1.37 8.05 -14.84
N PRO A 51 -0.18 8.47 -15.31
CA PRO A 51 -0.03 9.64 -16.18
C PRO A 51 -0.76 9.55 -17.53
N ASP A 52 -1.12 8.34 -17.96
CA ASP A 52 -1.94 8.10 -19.15
C ASP A 52 -3.44 8.34 -18.90
N GLY A 53 -3.83 8.74 -17.70
CA GLY A 53 -5.21 8.96 -17.25
C GLY A 53 -5.93 7.68 -16.84
N SER A 54 -5.29 6.51 -16.88
CA SER A 54 -5.90 5.26 -16.44
C SER A 54 -5.92 5.14 -14.91
N VAL A 55 -7.00 4.59 -14.36
CA VAL A 55 -7.15 4.31 -12.92
C VAL A 55 -7.21 2.81 -12.69
N LYS A 56 -6.38 2.29 -11.78
CA LYS A 56 -6.24 0.83 -11.56
C LYS A 56 -6.20 0.50 -10.05
N ARG A 57 -6.65 -0.71 -9.72
CA ARG A 57 -6.43 -1.35 -8.40
C ARG A 57 -5.00 -1.86 -8.33
N ILE A 58 -4.23 -1.37 -7.37
CA ILE A 58 -2.85 -1.78 -7.13
C ILE A 58 -2.74 -2.42 -5.75
N SER A 59 -2.00 -3.52 -5.64
CA SER A 59 -1.69 -4.14 -4.36
C SER A 59 -0.95 -3.14 -3.45
N PRO A 60 -1.26 -3.04 -2.14
CA PRO A 60 -0.57 -2.15 -1.22
C PRO A 60 0.95 -2.33 -1.22
N THR A 61 1.42 -3.56 -1.42
CA THR A 61 2.86 -3.91 -1.46
C THR A 61 3.59 -3.37 -2.69
N ASN A 62 2.87 -2.96 -3.72
CA ASN A 62 3.42 -2.45 -4.97
C ASN A 62 3.44 -0.92 -5.03
N ILE A 63 2.95 -0.23 -3.99
CA ILE A 63 2.86 1.23 -3.92
C ILE A 63 4.01 1.76 -3.08
N LYS A 64 4.80 2.68 -3.65
CA LYS A 64 5.86 3.40 -2.92
C LYS A 64 5.50 4.88 -2.84
N PHE A 65 5.27 5.42 -1.66
CA PHE A 65 5.05 6.87 -1.53
C PHE A 65 6.32 7.65 -1.83
N CYS A 66 6.16 8.82 -2.45
CA CYS A 66 7.29 9.70 -2.79
C CYS A 66 7.00 11.18 -2.53
N ASP A 67 5.96 11.47 -1.77
CA ASP A 67 5.57 12.83 -1.36
C ASP A 67 6.31 13.31 -0.09
N GLU A 68 6.02 14.55 0.33
CA GLU A 68 6.63 15.21 1.48
C GLU A 68 6.45 14.42 2.78
N LYS A 69 5.27 13.85 3.04
CA LYS A 69 5.05 13.02 4.25
C LYS A 69 5.94 11.78 4.26
N HIS A 70 6.24 11.20 3.09
CA HIS A 70 7.19 10.11 3.00
C HIS A 70 8.62 10.61 3.29
N ALA A 71 8.97 11.81 2.82
CA ALA A 71 10.25 12.44 3.18
C ALA A 71 10.37 12.68 4.69
N ASP A 72 9.31 13.16 5.36
CA ASP A 72 9.27 13.33 6.81
C ASP A 72 9.48 12.01 7.55
N LEU A 73 8.80 10.94 7.11
CA LEU A 73 8.97 9.59 7.66
C LEU A 73 10.43 9.12 7.49
N TYR A 74 11.01 9.35 6.33
CA TYR A 74 12.40 8.97 6.04
C TYR A 74 13.38 9.70 6.97
N MET A 75 13.23 11.02 7.14
CA MET A 75 14.08 11.82 8.02
C MET A 75 13.95 11.41 9.50
N ALA A 76 12.73 11.12 9.94
CA ALA A 76 12.48 10.62 11.30
C ALA A 76 13.18 9.27 11.54
N ASN A 77 13.11 8.37 10.56
CA ASN A 77 13.76 7.06 10.64
C ASN A 77 15.30 7.19 10.64
N ASP A 78 15.87 8.03 9.78
CA ASP A 78 17.32 8.29 9.73
C ASP A 78 17.85 8.83 11.07
N HIS A 79 17.14 9.80 11.67
CA HIS A 79 17.50 10.32 12.99
C HIS A 79 17.40 9.24 14.09
N PHE A 80 16.40 8.36 14.03
CA PHE A 80 16.28 7.24 14.95
C PHE A 80 17.46 6.27 14.82
N GLN A 81 17.87 5.91 13.60
CA GLN A 81 19.00 5.00 13.40
C GLN A 81 20.32 5.58 13.92
N ARG A 82 20.59 6.86 13.65
CA ARG A 82 21.78 7.55 14.19
C ARG A 82 21.85 7.53 15.72
N LYS A 83 20.71 7.62 16.41
CA LYS A 83 20.65 7.49 17.87
C LYS A 83 20.97 6.07 18.33
N VAL A 84 20.37 5.06 17.70
CA VAL A 84 20.64 3.65 18.01
C VAL A 84 22.13 3.33 17.83
N GLU A 85 22.74 3.82 16.76
CA GLU A 85 24.19 3.64 16.50
C GLU A 85 25.06 4.30 17.58
N SER A 86 24.72 5.52 18.02
CA SER A 86 25.46 6.18 19.09
C SER A 86 25.38 5.44 20.42
N GLU A 87 24.22 4.90 20.77
CA GLU A 87 24.02 4.13 22.01
C GLU A 87 24.71 2.75 22.00
N VAL A 88 24.89 2.16 20.81
CA VAL A 88 25.67 0.92 20.62
C VAL A 88 27.16 1.20 20.74
N SER A 89 27.65 2.33 20.21
CA SER A 89 29.06 2.70 20.29
C SER A 89 29.51 3.10 21.70
N GLU A 90 28.58 3.46 22.59
CA GLU A 90 28.85 3.82 23.99
C GLU A 90 28.83 2.60 24.95
N LYS A 91 28.57 1.39 24.44
CA LYS A 91 28.60 0.12 25.18
C LYS A 91 29.77 -0.77 24.79
#